data_AF-A0A7Y5FVI6-F1
#
_entry.id   AF-A0A7Y5FVI6-F1
#
_cell.length_a   1.000
_cell.length_b   1.000
_cell.length_c   1.000
_cell.angle_alpha   90.00
_cell.angle_beta   90.00
_cell.angle_gamma   90.00
#
_symmetry.space_group_name_H-M   'P 1'
#
loop_
_entity.id
_entity.type
_entity.pdbx_description
1 polymer ?
#
loop_
_entity_poly.entity_id
_entity_poly.type
_entity_poly.pdbx_seq_one_letter_code
_entity_poly.pdbx_strand_id
1 'polypeptide(L)'
;MKQRRGTKSVSKSTPQKAGRNKVMARRGKKKISASQVVAGKETLYTLTVYITGGPISEEYAGQEISRTIQIKGSQTLETLHHAIFEAFERWESHMYEFNLGKGPDDRSKIYSLYLPSGGFPGEEKPLGSVKTTTIDDLGLTVERAFGYAFDFGDDWQHQVNVDKIEPAPARGKYPKVTKSIGEAPPQYPEEDDEFPDLVE
;
A
#
# COMPACT_ATOMS: atom_id res chain seq x y z
N MET A 1 3.10 -56.98 -75.91
CA MET A 1 4.33 -57.79 -75.65
C MET A 1 4.22 -58.44 -74.26
N LYS A 2 4.98 -59.51 -73.97
CA LYS A 2 4.85 -60.31 -72.72
C LYS A 2 6.21 -60.46 -72.03
N GLN A 3 6.22 -60.56 -70.69
CA GLN A 3 7.40 -60.85 -69.83
C GLN A 3 8.42 -59.67 -69.74
N ARG A 4 9.33 -59.56 -68.75
CA ARG A 4 9.99 -60.58 -67.89
C ARG A 4 10.17 -60.14 -66.42
N ARG A 5 10.21 -61.16 -65.53
CA ARG A 5 11.19 -61.48 -64.45
C ARG A 5 12.00 -60.32 -63.80
N GLY A 6 12.24 -60.27 -62.49
CA GLY A 6 11.81 -61.17 -61.39
C GLY A 6 12.60 -60.97 -60.07
N THR A 7 12.12 -61.64 -59.01
CA THR A 7 12.83 -62.22 -57.83
C THR A 7 14.37 -62.07 -57.72
N LYS A 8 15.00 -61.92 -56.54
CA LYS A 8 14.58 -62.24 -55.15
C LYS A 8 15.49 -61.56 -54.09
N SER A 9 14.95 -61.37 -52.88
CA SER A 9 15.51 -61.58 -51.50
C SER A 9 16.98 -62.01 -51.31
N VAL A 10 17.70 -61.74 -50.20
CA VAL A 10 17.37 -61.47 -48.76
C VAL A 10 18.55 -60.68 -48.10
N SER A 11 18.71 -60.32 -46.81
CA SER A 11 17.95 -60.42 -45.53
C SER A 11 18.57 -59.53 -44.43
N LYS A 12 17.76 -59.06 -43.44
CA LYS A 12 18.12 -58.66 -42.04
C LYS A 12 19.03 -57.40 -41.87
N SER A 13 18.91 -56.58 -40.82
CA SER A 13 17.98 -56.57 -39.67
C SER A 13 17.71 -55.16 -39.09
N THR A 14 16.47 -54.99 -38.61
CA THR A 14 15.91 -54.09 -37.56
C THR A 14 16.84 -53.52 -36.46
N PRO A 15 16.45 -52.45 -35.71
CA PRO A 15 15.34 -51.49 -35.91
C PRO A 15 15.50 -50.00 -35.43
N GLN A 16 14.46 -49.20 -35.72
CA GLN A 16 13.79 -48.16 -34.87
C GLN A 16 14.22 -46.66 -34.79
N LYS A 17 13.18 -45.83 -34.99
CA LYS A 17 12.80 -44.55 -34.33
C LYS A 17 13.69 -43.30 -34.40
N ALA A 18 13.42 -42.53 -35.46
CA ALA A 18 12.79 -41.21 -35.38
C ALA A 18 12.90 -40.37 -34.07
N GLY A 19 13.56 -39.21 -34.16
CA GLY A 19 13.53 -38.14 -33.15
C GLY A 19 13.56 -36.74 -33.80
N ARG A 20 12.39 -36.17 -34.12
CA ARG A 20 12.26 -34.80 -34.66
C ARG A 20 12.09 -33.78 -33.52
N ASN A 21 13.18 -33.31 -32.91
CA ASN A 21 13.13 -32.21 -31.95
C ASN A 21 13.08 -30.85 -32.65
N LYS A 22 11.88 -30.26 -32.74
CA LYS A 22 11.68 -28.86 -33.13
C LYS A 22 11.67 -27.99 -31.88
N VAL A 23 12.77 -27.27 -31.62
CA VAL A 23 12.85 -26.36 -30.46
C VAL A 23 11.85 -25.21 -30.62
N MET A 24 10.89 -25.13 -29.71
CA MET A 24 9.99 -23.98 -29.56
C MET A 24 10.05 -23.49 -28.12
N ALA A 25 10.67 -22.33 -27.92
CA ALA A 25 10.84 -21.73 -26.59
C ALA A 25 9.49 -21.31 -26.00
N ARG A 26 8.96 -22.10 -25.07
CA ARG A 26 7.79 -21.70 -24.26
C ARG A 26 8.22 -20.63 -23.27
N ARG A 27 7.99 -19.36 -23.61
CA ARG A 27 8.13 -18.18 -22.74
C ARG A 27 7.15 -18.28 -21.56
N GLY A 28 7.53 -19.03 -20.54
CA GLY A 28 6.72 -19.24 -19.35
C GLY A 28 6.45 -17.92 -18.65
N LYS A 29 5.17 -17.53 -18.54
CA LYS A 29 4.76 -16.49 -17.59
C LYS A 29 5.09 -17.01 -16.19
N LYS A 30 6.12 -16.46 -15.52
CA LYS A 30 6.26 -16.60 -14.07
C LYS A 30 4.97 -16.04 -13.46
N LYS A 31 4.09 -16.91 -12.99
CA LYS A 31 3.10 -16.50 -11.99
C LYS A 31 3.90 -16.10 -10.76
N ILE A 32 3.92 -14.81 -10.46
CA ILE A 32 4.27 -14.36 -9.11
C ILE A 32 3.20 -15.00 -8.22
N SER A 33 3.63 -15.83 -7.28
CA SER A 33 2.72 -16.45 -6.32
C SER A 33 2.18 -15.35 -5.43
N ALA A 34 0.87 -15.07 -5.53
CA ALA A 34 0.19 -14.26 -4.52
C ALA A 34 0.42 -14.92 -3.15
N SER A 35 0.90 -14.15 -2.19
CA SER A 35 1.06 -14.61 -0.81
C SER A 35 -0.28 -15.10 -0.26
N GLN A 36 -0.22 -16.05 0.68
CA GLN A 36 -1.38 -16.83 1.09
C GLN A 36 -2.39 -16.01 1.91
N VAL A 37 -3.29 -15.31 1.23
CA VAL A 37 -4.55 -14.81 1.83
C VAL A 37 -5.35 -16.03 2.28
N VAL A 38 -5.46 -16.22 3.60
CA VAL A 38 -6.14 -17.38 4.20
C VAL A 38 -7.64 -17.15 4.16
N ALA A 39 -8.25 -17.52 3.02
CA ALA A 39 -9.67 -17.30 2.76
C ALA A 39 -10.55 -17.85 3.90
N GLY A 40 -11.37 -16.99 4.50
CA GLY A 40 -12.29 -17.34 5.59
C GLY A 40 -11.82 -16.97 7.00
N LYS A 41 -10.68 -16.29 7.17
CA LYS A 41 -10.33 -15.60 8.43
C LYS A 41 -10.04 -14.13 8.17
N GLU A 42 -10.57 -13.27 9.03
CA GLU A 42 -10.32 -11.83 9.02
C GLU A 42 -8.83 -11.56 9.33
N THR A 43 -8.24 -10.59 8.64
CA THR A 43 -6.84 -10.18 8.84
C THR A 43 -6.72 -9.15 9.96
N LEU A 44 -5.61 -9.17 10.70
CA LEU A 44 -5.17 -8.07 11.56
C LEU A 44 -3.83 -7.53 11.05
N TYR A 45 -3.79 -6.23 10.84
CA TYR A 45 -2.60 -5.48 10.50
C TYR A 45 -2.07 -4.79 11.75
N THR A 46 -0.76 -4.87 11.98
CA THR A 46 -0.04 -3.95 12.88
C THR A 46 0.73 -2.98 12.00
N LEU A 47 0.39 -1.70 12.13
CA LEU A 47 0.97 -0.60 11.35
C LEU A 47 1.69 0.35 12.31
N THR A 48 2.89 0.81 12.00
CA THR A 48 3.50 1.95 12.72
C THR A 48 3.52 3.16 11.81
N VAL A 49 2.90 4.24 12.30
CA VAL A 49 2.78 5.52 11.61
C VAL A 49 3.78 6.49 12.23
N TYR A 50 4.60 7.11 11.39
CA TYR A 50 5.61 8.10 11.75
C TYR A 50 5.21 9.46 11.19
N ILE A 51 5.42 10.55 11.93
CA ILE A 51 5.46 11.89 11.32
C ILE A 51 6.76 12.00 10.52
N THR A 52 6.67 12.51 9.30
CA THR A 52 7.82 12.71 8.39
C THR A 52 7.94 14.14 7.86
N GLY A 53 6.90 14.96 8.00
CA GLY A 53 6.88 16.37 7.59
C GLY A 53 5.61 17.10 8.08
N GLY A 54 5.55 18.40 7.85
CA GLY A 54 4.52 19.32 8.36
C GLY A 54 5.12 20.45 9.21
N PRO A 55 4.29 21.29 9.85
CA PRO A 55 4.72 22.41 10.70
C PRO A 55 5.21 21.91 12.07
N ILE A 56 6.40 21.33 12.09
CA ILE A 56 7.08 20.80 13.27
C ILE A 56 7.98 21.89 13.86
N SER A 57 7.65 22.39 15.06
CA SER A 57 8.48 23.40 15.75
C SER A 57 9.79 22.83 16.30
N GLU A 58 10.73 23.70 16.69
CA GLU A 58 12.08 23.31 17.11
C GLU A 58 12.10 22.31 18.29
N GLU A 59 11.11 22.35 19.18
CA GLU A 59 10.97 21.39 20.29
C GLU A 59 10.89 19.93 19.80
N TYR A 60 10.15 19.71 18.72
CA TYR A 60 9.88 18.39 18.13
C TYR A 60 10.88 18.03 17.02
N ALA A 61 11.70 18.98 16.56
CA ALA A 61 12.60 18.82 15.44
C ALA A 61 13.64 17.71 15.68
N GLY A 62 13.69 16.73 14.77
CA GLY A 62 14.62 15.59 14.86
C GLY A 62 14.23 14.50 15.87
N GLN A 63 13.07 14.60 16.55
CA GLN A 63 12.54 13.51 17.38
C GLN A 63 11.91 12.41 16.51
N GLU A 64 12.01 11.13 16.93
CA GLU A 64 11.21 10.04 16.34
C GLU A 64 9.81 10.05 16.98
N ILE A 65 8.82 10.57 16.27
CA ILE A 65 7.43 10.63 16.73
C ILE A 65 6.59 9.61 15.95
N SER A 66 6.07 8.59 16.63
CA SER A 66 5.32 7.51 15.99
C SER A 66 4.22 6.89 16.86
N ARG A 67 3.28 6.21 16.21
CA ARG A 67 2.13 5.54 16.80
C ARG A 67 1.94 4.16 16.14
N THR A 68 2.00 3.08 16.92
CA THR A 68 1.72 1.71 16.44
C THR A 68 0.24 1.39 16.63
N ILE A 69 -0.49 1.26 15.52
CA ILE A 69 -1.93 1.02 15.45
C ILE A 69 -2.18 -0.43 14.99
N GLN A 70 -3.09 -1.13 15.68
CA GLN A 70 -3.65 -2.39 15.20
C GLN A 70 -5.03 -2.16 14.60
N ILE A 71 -5.25 -2.61 13.36
CA ILE A 71 -6.49 -2.44 12.59
C ILE A 71 -6.83 -3.73 11.84
N LYS A 72 -8.12 -4.06 11.72
CA LYS A 72 -8.56 -5.24 10.97
C LYS A 72 -8.56 -4.98 9.47
N GLY A 73 -8.28 -6.01 8.68
CA GLY A 73 -8.29 -5.96 7.21
C GLY A 73 -9.63 -5.50 6.63
N SER A 74 -10.73 -5.85 7.30
CA SER A 74 -12.12 -5.47 6.98
C SER A 74 -12.46 -3.99 7.19
N GLN A 75 -11.61 -3.21 7.86
CA GLN A 75 -11.88 -1.80 8.19
C GLN A 75 -11.39 -0.87 7.08
N THR A 76 -11.99 0.31 6.99
CA THR A 76 -11.76 1.25 5.87
C THR A 76 -10.52 2.13 6.08
N LEU A 77 -10.01 2.73 5.00
CA LEU A 77 -9.01 3.80 5.09
C LEU A 77 -9.52 5.00 5.89
N GLU A 78 -10.81 5.33 5.85
CA GLU A 78 -11.43 6.31 6.75
C GLU A 78 -11.32 5.90 8.23
N THR A 79 -11.50 4.61 8.53
CA THR A 79 -11.28 4.07 9.89
C THR A 79 -9.82 4.19 10.31
N LEU A 80 -8.86 4.01 9.39
CA LEU A 80 -7.44 4.22 9.66
C LEU A 80 -7.12 5.71 9.87
N HIS A 81 -7.68 6.62 9.06
CA HIS A 81 -7.53 8.05 9.23
C HIS A 81 -7.98 8.49 10.63
N HIS A 82 -9.16 8.09 11.09
CA HIS A 82 -9.63 8.45 12.43
C HIS A 82 -8.72 7.89 13.54
N ALA A 83 -8.18 6.67 13.37
CA ALA A 83 -7.23 6.10 14.31
C ALA A 83 -5.89 6.85 14.37
N ILE A 84 -5.42 7.41 13.24
CA ILE A 84 -4.22 8.25 13.17
C ILE A 84 -4.50 9.62 13.78
N PHE A 85 -5.64 10.23 13.42
CA PHE A 85 -6.10 11.52 13.90
C PHE A 85 -6.21 11.56 15.44
N GLU A 86 -6.86 10.55 16.04
CA GLU A 86 -6.95 10.38 17.50
C GLU A 86 -5.57 10.10 18.13
N ALA A 87 -4.73 9.26 17.49
CA ALA A 87 -3.43 8.89 18.03
C ALA A 87 -2.38 10.01 18.02
N PHE A 88 -2.50 10.98 17.11
CA PHE A 88 -1.69 12.21 17.06
C PHE A 88 -2.45 13.43 17.58
N GLU A 89 -3.50 13.21 18.38
CA GLU A 89 -4.16 14.22 19.21
C GLU A 89 -4.67 15.44 18.42
N ARG A 90 -5.06 15.20 17.16
CA ARG A 90 -5.64 16.21 16.26
C ARG A 90 -7.08 16.54 16.69
N TRP A 91 -7.51 17.77 16.43
CA TRP A 91 -8.80 18.29 16.91
C TRP A 91 -9.68 18.91 15.81
N GLU A 92 -9.10 19.48 14.75
CA GLU A 92 -9.86 20.03 13.62
C GLU A 92 -9.70 19.17 12.36
N SER A 93 -10.80 18.88 11.65
CA SER A 93 -10.83 17.83 10.62
C SER A 93 -10.70 18.38 9.19
N HIS A 94 -9.50 18.33 8.65
CA HIS A 94 -9.18 18.79 7.28
C HIS A 94 -9.25 17.65 6.24
N MET A 95 -8.93 17.97 4.99
CA MET A 95 -8.78 16.96 3.93
C MET A 95 -7.60 16.03 4.20
N TYR A 96 -7.69 14.80 3.70
CA TYR A 96 -6.66 13.78 3.85
C TYR A 96 -6.65 12.80 2.67
N GLU A 97 -5.50 12.17 2.45
CA GLU A 97 -5.31 11.12 1.45
C GLU A 97 -4.28 10.06 1.87
N PHE A 98 -4.33 8.90 1.23
CA PHE A 98 -3.36 7.82 1.37
C PHE A 98 -2.67 7.53 0.04
N ASN A 99 -1.34 7.45 0.05
CA ASN A 99 -0.49 7.38 -1.15
C ASN A 99 0.20 6.01 -1.27
N LEU A 100 -0.34 5.18 -2.19
CA LEU A 100 -0.06 3.74 -2.28
C LEU A 100 0.83 3.36 -3.49
N GLY A 101 1.69 4.28 -3.95
CA GLY A 101 2.64 4.08 -5.05
C GLY A 101 3.80 3.12 -4.70
N LYS A 102 5.04 3.45 -5.09
CA LYS A 102 6.25 2.66 -4.78
C LYS A 102 6.82 2.93 -3.39
N GLY A 103 6.68 4.17 -2.90
CA GLY A 103 7.10 4.62 -1.57
C GLY A 103 5.97 5.42 -0.89
N PRO A 104 6.25 6.14 0.21
CA PRO A 104 5.29 7.01 0.88
C PRO A 104 4.88 8.21 0.03
N ASP A 105 5.86 8.86 -0.61
CA ASP A 105 5.72 10.11 -1.37
C ASP A 105 5.23 9.88 -2.81
N ASP A 106 5.09 8.62 -3.23
CA ASP A 106 4.65 8.26 -4.58
C ASP A 106 3.12 8.30 -4.66
N ARG A 107 2.61 9.50 -4.99
CA ARG A 107 1.18 9.80 -5.16
C ARG A 107 0.50 9.08 -6.33
N SER A 108 1.21 8.30 -7.16
CA SER A 108 0.63 7.62 -8.35
C SER A 108 -0.49 6.59 -8.08
N LYS A 109 -0.90 6.43 -6.81
CA LYS A 109 -2.13 5.73 -6.38
C LYS A 109 -2.73 6.43 -5.15
N ILE A 110 -3.38 7.58 -5.36
CA ILE A 110 -4.10 8.31 -4.31
C ILE A 110 -5.39 7.57 -3.92
N TYR A 111 -5.68 7.47 -2.63
CA TYR A 111 -7.01 7.17 -2.08
C TYR A 111 -7.44 8.33 -1.17
N SER A 112 -8.54 9.02 -1.47
CA SER A 112 -9.04 10.17 -0.70
C SER A 112 -10.57 10.15 -0.62
N LEU A 113 -11.21 11.17 -0.03
CA LEU A 113 -12.65 11.36 -0.22
C LEU A 113 -12.92 11.76 -1.68
N TYR A 114 -13.85 11.07 -2.34
CA TYR A 114 -14.22 11.34 -3.73
C TYR A 114 -14.83 12.74 -3.88
N LEU A 115 -14.03 13.70 -4.35
CA LEU A 115 -14.50 15.02 -4.80
C LEU A 115 -15.24 14.87 -6.15
N PRO A 116 -16.56 15.09 -6.22
CA PRO A 116 -17.30 14.91 -7.46
C PRO A 116 -17.05 16.10 -8.41
N SER A 117 -16.40 15.85 -9.54
CA SER A 117 -16.44 16.75 -10.71
C SER A 117 -15.95 18.19 -10.47
N GLY A 118 -14.84 18.38 -9.74
CA GLY A 118 -14.29 19.72 -9.47
C GLY A 118 -12.77 19.88 -9.53
N GLY A 119 -12.01 18.80 -9.77
CA GLY A 119 -10.54 18.86 -9.73
C GLY A 119 -9.91 19.73 -10.82
N PHE A 120 -8.83 20.44 -10.48
CA PHE A 120 -8.16 21.35 -11.41
C PHE A 120 -7.48 20.60 -12.57
N PRO A 121 -7.36 21.21 -13.78
CA PRO A 121 -6.71 20.57 -14.93
C PRO A 121 -5.22 20.25 -14.67
N GLY A 122 -4.94 19.01 -14.25
CA GLY A 122 -3.60 18.54 -13.87
C GLY A 122 -3.59 17.65 -12.63
N GLU A 123 -4.65 17.64 -11.83
CA GLU A 123 -4.73 16.79 -10.62
C GLU A 123 -4.82 15.29 -10.94
N GLU A 124 -4.11 14.47 -10.16
CA GLU A 124 -4.21 13.02 -10.25
C GLU A 124 -5.54 12.53 -9.66
N LYS A 125 -6.35 11.85 -10.48
CA LYS A 125 -7.65 11.34 -10.03
C LYS A 125 -7.46 10.19 -9.02
N PRO A 126 -8.12 10.23 -7.84
CA PRO A 126 -8.07 9.14 -6.87
C PRO A 126 -8.48 7.78 -7.45
N LEU A 127 -7.72 6.75 -7.09
CA LEU A 127 -7.89 5.36 -7.50
C LEU A 127 -9.06 4.69 -6.77
N GLY A 128 -9.37 5.15 -5.56
CA GLY A 128 -10.48 4.66 -4.73
C GLY A 128 -10.91 5.67 -3.67
N SER A 129 -12.04 5.40 -3.01
CA SER A 129 -12.58 6.24 -1.94
C SER A 129 -12.22 5.67 -0.57
N VAL A 130 -11.68 6.50 0.32
CA VAL A 130 -11.29 6.09 1.69
C VAL A 130 -12.46 5.54 2.51
N LYS A 131 -13.70 5.94 2.18
CA LYS A 131 -14.94 5.48 2.84
C LYS A 131 -15.32 4.04 2.49
N THR A 132 -14.74 3.47 1.42
CA THR A 132 -15.16 2.17 0.87
C THR A 132 -14.00 1.19 0.67
N THR A 133 -12.78 1.67 0.48
CA THR A 133 -11.59 0.82 0.38
C THR A 133 -11.19 0.32 1.78
N THR A 134 -11.12 -1.00 1.93
CA THR A 134 -10.66 -1.66 3.16
C THR A 134 -9.14 -1.88 3.15
N ILE A 135 -8.55 -2.22 4.30
CA ILE A 135 -7.11 -2.50 4.38
C ILE A 135 -6.74 -3.79 3.63
N ASP A 136 -7.61 -4.80 3.59
CA ASP A 136 -7.43 -6.01 2.77
C ASP A 136 -7.43 -5.71 1.26
N ASP A 137 -8.25 -4.76 0.78
CA ASP A 137 -8.33 -4.36 -0.64
C ASP A 137 -7.01 -3.79 -1.20
N LEU A 138 -6.17 -3.22 -0.32
CA LEU A 138 -4.89 -2.61 -0.68
C LEU A 138 -3.81 -3.64 -1.07
N GLY A 139 -4.01 -4.92 -0.76
CA GLY A 139 -3.07 -5.99 -1.09
C GLY A 139 -1.69 -5.83 -0.41
N LEU A 140 -1.67 -5.22 0.78
CA LEU A 140 -0.45 -4.91 1.52
C LEU A 140 0.37 -6.17 1.87
N THR A 141 1.69 -5.99 1.93
CA THR A 141 2.65 -6.98 2.45
C THR A 141 3.36 -6.39 3.66
N VAL A 142 3.94 -7.25 4.51
CA VAL A 142 4.92 -6.82 5.52
C VAL A 142 6.08 -6.08 4.82
N GLU A 143 6.71 -5.14 5.52
CA GLU A 143 7.78 -4.24 5.02
C GLU A 143 7.33 -3.22 3.95
N ARG A 144 6.03 -3.15 3.60
CA ARG A 144 5.49 -2.08 2.74
C ARG A 144 5.37 -0.77 3.56
N ALA A 145 5.82 0.33 2.97
CA ALA A 145 5.71 1.69 3.54
C ALA A 145 4.92 2.62 2.59
N PHE A 146 3.81 3.19 3.05
CA PHE A 146 2.92 4.04 2.24
C PHE A 146 2.59 5.37 2.93
N GLY A 147 2.19 6.38 2.16
CA GLY A 147 1.98 7.72 2.68
C GLY A 147 0.58 7.92 3.27
N TYR A 148 0.48 8.77 4.28
CA TYR A 148 -0.76 9.41 4.72
C TYR A 148 -0.49 10.91 4.84
N ALA A 149 -1.24 11.70 4.07
CA ALA A 149 -1.17 13.17 4.11
C ALA A 149 -2.46 13.71 4.72
N PHE A 150 -2.31 14.68 5.61
CA PHE A 150 -3.40 15.34 6.34
C PHE A 150 -3.20 16.85 6.30
N ASP A 151 -4.30 17.60 6.23
CA ASP A 151 -4.33 19.06 6.05
C ASP A 151 -3.54 19.55 4.82
N PHE A 152 -4.26 19.90 3.76
CA PHE A 152 -3.65 20.35 2.51
C PHE A 152 -3.22 21.84 2.53
N GLY A 153 -3.41 22.54 3.65
CA GLY A 153 -2.74 23.82 3.92
C GLY A 153 -1.33 23.61 4.49
N ASP A 154 -1.26 22.84 5.58
CA ASP A 154 -0.07 22.65 6.40
C ASP A 154 0.86 21.51 5.93
N ASP A 155 0.36 20.59 5.11
CA ASP A 155 1.06 19.41 4.60
C ASP A 155 1.64 18.50 5.71
N TRP A 156 0.78 18.03 6.62
CA TRP A 156 1.17 17.04 7.62
C TRP A 156 1.41 15.66 6.98
N GLN A 157 2.67 15.39 6.68
CA GLN A 157 3.14 14.17 6.03
C GLN A 157 3.47 13.07 7.04
N HIS A 158 2.96 11.86 6.78
CA HIS A 158 3.21 10.67 7.59
C HIS A 158 3.59 9.46 6.73
N GLN A 159 4.50 8.63 7.23
CA GLN A 159 4.82 7.31 6.68
C GLN A 159 4.16 6.21 7.50
N VAL A 160 3.40 5.33 6.84
CA VAL A 160 2.74 4.16 7.42
C VAL A 160 3.48 2.88 7.02
N ASN A 161 4.15 2.25 7.98
CA ASN A 161 4.85 0.97 7.80
C ASN A 161 3.95 -0.21 8.16
N VAL A 162 3.98 -1.28 7.37
CA VAL A 162 3.27 -2.54 7.63
C VAL A 162 4.21 -3.51 8.36
N ASP A 163 4.17 -3.50 9.69
CA ASP A 163 5.07 -4.28 10.55
C ASP A 163 4.67 -5.76 10.65
N LYS A 164 3.36 -6.03 10.69
CA LYS A 164 2.81 -7.40 10.79
C LYS A 164 1.47 -7.54 10.08
N ILE A 165 1.25 -8.73 9.54
CA ILE A 165 -0.04 -9.20 9.01
C ILE A 165 -0.29 -10.59 9.60
N GLU A 166 -1.34 -10.75 10.39
CA GLU A 166 -1.65 -12.00 11.10
C GLU A 166 -3.17 -12.28 11.15
N PRO A 167 -3.63 -13.51 11.45
CA PRO A 167 -5.06 -13.80 11.59
C PRO A 167 -5.67 -13.05 12.78
N ALA A 168 -6.76 -12.32 12.58
CA ALA A 168 -7.37 -11.51 13.62
C ALA A 168 -7.93 -12.35 14.77
N PRO A 169 -7.76 -11.89 16.03
CA PRO A 169 -8.47 -12.46 17.17
C PRO A 169 -9.99 -12.34 17.00
N ALA A 170 -10.73 -13.42 17.29
CA ALA A 170 -12.18 -13.48 17.15
C ALA A 170 -12.97 -12.52 18.07
N ARG A 171 -12.29 -11.80 18.98
CA ARG A 171 -12.85 -10.77 19.85
C ARG A 171 -11.83 -9.65 20.06
N GLY A 172 -12.32 -8.42 20.17
CA GLY A 172 -11.54 -7.22 20.45
C GLY A 172 -12.13 -5.99 19.75
N LYS A 173 -11.94 -4.80 20.33
CA LYS A 173 -12.19 -3.54 19.65
C LYS A 173 -10.95 -3.16 18.82
N TYR A 174 -11.20 -2.71 17.60
CA TYR A 174 -10.20 -2.21 16.65
C TYR A 174 -10.85 -1.08 15.85
N PRO A 175 -10.09 -0.06 15.37
CA PRO A 175 -8.66 0.12 15.55
C PRO A 175 -8.29 0.39 17.03
N LYS A 176 -7.01 0.28 17.36
CA LYS A 176 -6.48 0.66 18.69
C LYS A 176 -4.99 1.03 18.57
N VAL A 177 -4.53 1.99 19.34
CA VAL A 177 -3.09 2.24 19.56
C VAL A 177 -2.54 1.17 20.50
N THR A 178 -1.30 0.74 20.27
CA THR A 178 -0.59 -0.27 21.09
C THR A 178 0.80 0.17 21.55
N LYS A 179 1.36 1.24 20.94
CA LYS A 179 2.59 1.90 21.36
C LYS A 179 2.56 3.35 20.84
N SER A 180 3.10 4.27 21.63
CA SER A 180 3.45 5.63 21.22
C SER A 180 4.94 5.87 21.47
N ILE A 181 5.56 6.72 20.65
CA ILE A 181 6.94 7.22 20.80
C ILE A 181 6.89 8.72 20.48
N GLY A 182 7.50 9.55 21.33
CA GLY A 182 7.40 11.00 21.23
C GLY A 182 6.02 11.55 21.58
N GLU A 183 5.98 12.73 22.21
CA GLU A 183 4.75 13.51 22.35
C GLU A 183 4.25 13.90 20.95
N ALA A 184 2.94 14.08 20.78
CA ALA A 184 2.43 14.63 19.51
C ALA A 184 2.80 16.12 19.43
N PRO A 185 3.30 16.62 18.28
CA PRO A 185 3.28 18.05 18.02
C PRO A 185 1.83 18.54 18.02
N PRO A 186 1.54 19.79 18.43
CA PRO A 186 0.19 20.35 18.27
C PRO A 186 -0.23 20.35 16.80
N GLN A 187 -1.54 20.46 16.51
CA GLN A 187 -2.03 20.48 15.12
C GLN A 187 -1.57 21.73 14.36
N TYR A 188 -1.50 22.86 15.08
CA TYR A 188 -0.91 24.11 14.65
C TYR A 188 0.11 24.51 15.73
N PRO A 189 1.34 24.91 15.38
CA PRO A 189 2.18 25.67 16.30
C PRO A 189 1.43 26.93 16.77
N GLU A 190 1.69 27.38 17.99
CA GLU A 190 1.38 28.77 18.34
C GLU A 190 2.14 29.67 17.35
N GLU A 191 1.49 30.66 16.74
CA GLU A 191 2.20 31.64 15.91
C GLU A 191 3.08 32.49 16.83
N ASP A 192 4.38 32.62 16.51
CA ASP A 192 5.24 33.59 17.19
C ASP A 192 4.72 34.99 16.86
N ASP A 193 4.02 35.59 17.83
CA ASP A 193 3.30 36.88 17.77
C ASP A 193 4.24 38.11 17.61
N GLU A 194 5.45 37.93 17.04
CA GLU A 194 6.30 38.99 16.53
C GLU A 194 5.69 39.60 15.25
N PHE A 195 4.57 40.29 15.40
CA PHE A 195 4.28 41.46 14.59
C PHE A 195 5.32 42.53 14.95
N PRO A 196 6.32 42.85 14.09
CA PRO A 196 7.15 44.01 14.33
C PRO A 196 6.26 45.25 14.23
N ASP A 197 6.16 46.02 15.32
CA ASP A 197 5.39 47.27 15.37
C ASP A 197 5.67 48.11 14.12
N LEU A 198 4.62 48.37 13.33
CA LEU A 198 4.70 49.24 12.16
C LEU A 198 4.82 50.69 12.63
N VAL A 199 6.06 51.08 12.91
CA VAL A 199 6.45 52.45 13.25
C VAL A 199 6.18 53.40 12.08
N GLU A 200 5.19 54.28 12.25
CA GLU A 200 4.89 55.42 11.37
C GLU A 200 5.98 56.52 11.42
#